data_AF-A0A8X8C9N3-F1
#
_entry.id   AF-A0A8X8C9N3-F1
#
_cell.length_a   1.000
_cell.length_b   1.000
_cell.length_c   1.000
_cell.angle_alpha   90.00
_cell.angle_beta   90.00
_cell.angle_gamma   90.00
#
_symmetry.space_group_name_H-M   'P 1'
#
loop_
_entity.id
_entity.type
_entity.pdbx_description
1 polymer ?
#
loop_
_entity_poly.entity_id
_entity_poly.type
_entity_poly.pdbx_seq_one_letter_code
_entity_poly.pdbx_strand_id
1 'polypeptide(L)'
;MSQQQGPRIIPRVPQIFSGIDSNKKCYEPMVVSIGPYYHGKHDGLKEMEKSKQSMVRGFVQQSGKHVEEVYKTVVDVAEEARRCYVEDALSVILNDMTKFTKMMFLDGCFVIQFMHCLLRDHQNLKMSSHFAALVARDMFLLENQLPFVVLRSLMKLRFGSDEGGIKLIKDFIKHIRAMPRQRESCRK
;
A
#
# COMPACT_ATOMS: atom_id res chain seq x y z
N MET A 1 -7.45 29.59 14.03
CA MET A 1 -7.90 28.45 14.84
C MET A 1 -7.64 27.17 14.06
N SER A 2 -6.52 26.53 14.34
CA SER A 2 -6.08 25.31 13.66
C SER A 2 -6.96 24.15 14.14
N GLN A 3 -7.84 23.62 13.28
CA GLN A 3 -8.47 22.33 13.56
C GLN A 3 -7.36 21.28 13.58
N GLN A 4 -7.00 20.80 14.77
CA GLN A 4 -6.28 19.55 14.90
C GLN A 4 -7.23 18.44 14.43
N GLN A 5 -7.16 18.09 13.14
CA GLN A 5 -7.73 16.84 12.67
C GLN A 5 -6.97 15.73 13.38
N GLY A 6 -7.66 14.97 14.24
CA GLY A 6 -7.12 13.75 14.81
C GLY A 6 -6.62 12.81 13.70
N PRO A 7 -5.76 11.83 14.02
CA PRO A 7 -5.22 10.92 13.02
C PRO A 7 -6.39 10.28 12.25
N ARG A 8 -6.34 10.35 10.91
CA ARG A 8 -7.31 9.66 10.07
C ARG A 8 -7.09 8.16 10.26
N ILE A 9 -8.01 7.51 10.96
CA ILE A 9 -7.94 6.09 11.27
C ILE A 9 -8.16 5.29 9.99
N ILE A 10 -7.32 4.29 9.74
CA ILE A 10 -7.53 3.29 8.69
C ILE A 10 -8.72 2.44 9.11
N PRO A 11 -9.80 2.40 8.31
CA PRO A 11 -11.04 1.76 8.70
C PRO A 11 -10.86 0.24 8.81
N ARG A 12 -11.59 -0.35 9.77
CA ARG A 12 -11.88 -1.78 9.81
C ARG A 12 -13.25 -2.05 9.23
N VAL A 13 -13.37 -3.15 8.50
CA VAL A 13 -14.67 -3.67 8.06
C VAL A 13 -15.41 -4.15 9.31
N PRO A 14 -16.64 -3.67 9.57
CA PRO A 14 -17.44 -4.14 10.69
C PRO A 14 -17.62 -5.66 10.65
N GLN A 15 -17.56 -6.29 11.83
CA GLN A 15 -17.64 -7.76 11.95
C GLN A 15 -18.90 -8.37 11.31
N ILE A 16 -20.00 -7.60 11.27
CA ILE A 16 -21.26 -7.96 10.63
C ILE A 16 -21.07 -8.32 9.15
N PHE A 17 -20.15 -7.64 8.45
CA PHE A 17 -19.86 -7.91 7.04
C PHE A 17 -18.79 -8.98 6.86
N SER A 18 -17.85 -9.11 7.82
CA SER A 18 -16.76 -10.09 7.72
C SER A 18 -17.20 -11.54 7.98
N GLY A 19 -18.36 -11.75 8.61
CA GLY A 19 -18.94 -13.07 8.86
C GLY A 19 -19.69 -13.69 7.68
N ILE A 20 -19.81 -12.96 6.55
CA ILE A 20 -20.51 -13.43 5.36
C ILE A 20 -19.45 -13.89 4.34
N ASP A 21 -19.26 -15.21 4.20
CA ASP A 21 -18.22 -15.79 3.34
C ASP A 21 -18.27 -15.31 1.88
N SER A 22 -19.46 -15.05 1.34
CA SER A 22 -19.63 -14.53 -0.02
C SER A 22 -19.03 -13.13 -0.22
N ASN A 23 -18.82 -12.36 0.85
CA ASN A 23 -18.29 -11.00 0.80
C ASN A 23 -16.77 -10.94 0.99
N LYS A 24 -16.09 -12.04 1.34
CA LYS A 24 -14.63 -12.05 1.60
C LYS A 24 -13.81 -11.39 0.51
N LYS A 25 -14.16 -11.65 -0.76
CA LYS A 25 -13.48 -11.07 -1.93
C LYS A 25 -13.59 -9.53 -2.01
N CYS A 26 -14.54 -8.92 -1.31
CA CYS A 26 -14.77 -7.48 -1.30
C CYS A 26 -13.88 -6.72 -0.32
N TYR A 27 -13.29 -7.39 0.67
CA TYR A 27 -12.48 -6.76 1.71
C TYR A 27 -11.11 -7.41 1.94
N GLU A 28 -10.94 -8.69 1.61
CA GLU A 28 -9.65 -9.37 1.74
C GLU A 28 -8.78 -9.19 0.48
N PRO A 29 -7.47 -8.89 0.64
CA PRO A 29 -6.53 -8.85 -0.48
C PRO A 29 -6.36 -10.22 -1.11
N MET A 30 -6.25 -10.25 -2.44
CA MET A 30 -6.10 -11.49 -3.20
C MET A 30 -4.63 -11.82 -3.48
N VAL A 31 -3.80 -10.79 -3.73
CA VAL A 31 -2.43 -10.96 -4.18
C VAL A 31 -1.42 -10.13 -3.39
N VAL A 32 -1.81 -9.02 -2.77
CA VAL A 32 -0.88 -8.18 -1.99
C VAL A 32 -1.50 -7.64 -0.70
N SER A 33 -0.85 -7.92 0.43
CA SER A 33 -1.12 -7.22 1.69
C SER A 33 -0.39 -5.89 1.71
N ILE A 34 -1.03 -4.84 2.20
CA ILE A 34 -0.48 -3.50 2.37
C ILE A 34 -0.87 -3.04 3.77
N GLY A 35 0.13 -2.81 4.60
CA GLY A 35 -0.05 -2.54 6.01
C GLY A 35 -0.34 -3.81 6.83
N PRO A 36 -0.64 -3.63 8.12
CA PRO A 36 -0.57 -4.70 9.12
C PRO A 36 -1.81 -5.59 9.18
N TYR A 37 -2.97 -5.16 8.68
CA TYR A 37 -4.24 -5.90 8.88
C TYR A 37 -4.27 -7.27 8.20
N TYR A 38 -3.58 -7.44 7.06
CA TYR A 38 -3.50 -8.70 6.32
C TYR A 38 -2.09 -9.29 6.24
N HIS A 39 -1.13 -8.70 6.96
CA HIS A 39 0.27 -9.11 6.87
C HIS A 39 0.45 -10.56 7.33
N GLY A 40 0.98 -11.40 6.45
CA GLY A 40 1.28 -12.80 6.75
C GLY A 40 0.07 -13.73 6.94
N LYS A 41 -1.16 -13.28 6.66
CA LYS A 41 -2.38 -14.07 6.93
C LYS A 41 -2.62 -15.23 5.96
N HIS A 42 -2.13 -15.17 4.72
CA HIS A 42 -2.35 -16.22 3.72
C HIS A 42 -1.10 -16.51 2.88
N ASP A 43 -0.89 -17.78 2.52
CA ASP A 43 0.30 -18.21 1.76
C ASP A 43 0.40 -17.57 0.38
N GLY A 44 -0.74 -17.31 -0.28
CA GLY A 44 -0.77 -16.60 -1.57
C GLY A 44 -0.17 -15.18 -1.51
N LEU A 45 -0.17 -14.53 -0.34
CA LEU A 45 0.40 -13.20 -0.15
C LEU A 45 1.92 -13.23 0.04
N LYS A 46 2.50 -14.37 0.46
CA LYS A 46 3.94 -14.52 0.70
C LYS A 46 4.79 -14.40 -0.57
N GLU A 47 4.29 -14.89 -1.70
CA GLU A 47 5.02 -14.76 -2.97
C GLU A 47 5.12 -13.30 -3.41
N MET A 48 4.09 -12.49 -3.14
CA MET A 48 4.13 -11.07 -3.45
C MET A 48 5.07 -10.28 -2.54
N GLU A 49 5.31 -10.73 -1.31
CA GLU A 49 6.34 -10.12 -0.44
C GLU A 49 7.74 -10.16 -1.09
N LYS A 50 8.07 -11.19 -1.88
CA LYS A 50 9.33 -11.25 -2.65
C LYS A 50 9.34 -10.20 -3.76
N SER A 51 8.21 -10.03 -4.46
CA SER A 51 8.02 -9.00 -5.48
C SER A 51 8.14 -7.57 -4.90
N LYS A 52 7.69 -7.34 -3.66
CA LYS A 52 7.88 -6.06 -2.97
C LYS A 52 9.35 -5.70 -2.81
N GLN A 53 10.22 -6.66 -2.48
CA GLN A 53 11.66 -6.38 -2.39
C GLN A 53 12.25 -5.91 -3.72
N SER A 54 11.79 -6.47 -4.84
CA SER A 54 12.20 -5.99 -6.17
C SER A 54 11.72 -4.58 -6.45
N MET A 55 10.49 -4.24 -6.04
CA MET A 55 9.95 -2.88 -6.16
C MET A 55 10.68 -1.88 -5.26
N VAL A 56 11.05 -2.28 -4.05
CA VAL A 56 11.86 -1.44 -3.14
C VAL A 56 13.21 -1.12 -3.77
N ARG A 57 13.90 -2.11 -4.38
CA ARG A 57 15.15 -1.85 -5.11
C ARG A 57 14.95 -0.85 -6.25
N GLY A 58 13.88 -1.00 -7.03
CA GLY A 58 13.54 -0.05 -8.09
C GLY A 58 13.26 1.37 -7.56
N PHE A 59 12.54 1.48 -6.44
CA PHE A 59 12.27 2.75 -5.78
C PHE A 59 13.58 3.43 -5.34
N VAL A 60 14.44 2.70 -4.63
CA VAL A 60 15.71 3.23 -4.12
C VAL A 60 16.59 3.71 -5.27
N GLN A 61 16.74 2.88 -6.32
CA GLN A 61 17.50 3.23 -7.51
C GLN A 61 16.97 4.51 -8.19
N GLN A 62 15.64 4.61 -8.35
CA GLN A 62 15.02 5.77 -9.01
C GLN A 62 14.99 7.02 -8.13
N SER A 63 15.11 6.88 -6.81
CA SER A 63 15.24 8.02 -5.89
C SER A 63 16.64 8.63 -5.88
N GLY A 64 17.66 7.88 -6.33
CA GLY A 64 19.06 8.30 -6.25
C GLY A 64 19.58 8.42 -4.81
N LYS A 65 18.91 7.80 -3.84
CA LYS A 65 19.26 7.81 -2.41
C LYS A 65 19.77 6.47 -1.94
N HIS A 66 20.51 6.47 -0.84
CA HIS A 66 20.85 5.24 -0.13
C HIS A 66 19.60 4.63 0.53
N VAL A 67 19.56 3.30 0.63
CA VAL A 67 18.40 2.60 1.22
C VAL A 67 18.17 3.03 2.66
N GLU A 68 19.24 3.35 3.40
CA GLU A 68 19.22 3.85 4.76
C GLU A 68 18.55 5.23 4.86
N GLU A 69 18.78 6.11 3.88
CA GLU A 69 18.11 7.43 3.83
C GLU A 69 16.61 7.25 3.60
N VAL A 70 16.22 6.37 2.67
CA VAL A 70 14.81 6.08 2.40
C VAL A 70 14.17 5.46 3.65
N TYR A 71 14.82 4.49 4.28
CA TYR A 71 14.32 3.85 5.50
C TYR A 71 14.14 4.85 6.63
N LYS A 72 15.11 5.76 6.82
CA LYS A 72 15.05 6.82 7.84
C LYS A 72 13.81 7.71 7.68
N THR A 73 13.41 8.06 6.46
CA THR A 73 12.19 8.87 6.27
C THR A 73 10.91 8.19 6.76
N VAL A 74 10.91 6.85 6.80
CA VAL A 74 9.78 6.08 7.33
C VAL A 74 9.88 5.97 8.85
N VAL A 75 11.09 5.79 9.40
CA VAL A 75 11.34 5.84 10.85
C VAL A 75 10.79 7.14 11.45
N ASP A 76 11.08 8.28 10.81
CA ASP A 76 10.69 9.60 11.29
C ASP A 76 9.17 9.80 11.41
N VAL A 77 8.36 9.00 10.68
CA VAL A 77 6.89 9.09 10.68
C VAL A 77 6.20 7.82 11.20
N ALA A 78 6.97 6.83 11.68
CA ALA A 78 6.44 5.53 12.06
C ALA A 78 5.45 5.61 13.23
N GLU A 79 5.74 6.43 14.26
CA GLU A 79 4.83 6.61 15.39
C GLU A 79 3.52 7.30 14.99
N GLU A 80 3.58 8.30 14.10
CA GLU A 80 2.37 8.94 13.56
C GLU A 80 1.56 7.94 12.74
N ALA A 81 2.22 7.16 11.89
CA ALA A 81 1.59 6.11 11.09
C ALA A 81 0.93 5.04 11.96
N ARG A 82 1.55 4.65 13.07
CA ARG A 82 1.00 3.65 14.00
C ARG A 82 -0.34 4.08 14.58
N ARG A 83 -0.48 5.37 14.93
CA ARG A 83 -1.73 5.95 15.49
C ARG A 83 -2.91 5.96 14.52
N CYS A 84 -2.67 5.69 13.24
CA CYS A 84 -3.75 5.50 12.26
C CYS A 84 -4.38 4.10 12.33
N TYR A 85 -3.83 3.14 13.07
CA TYR A 85 -4.37 1.79 13.19
C TYR A 85 -5.01 1.56 14.56
N VAL A 86 -6.10 0.78 14.57
CA VAL A 86 -6.75 0.30 15.80
C VAL A 86 -5.88 -0.81 16.45
N GLU A 87 -5.62 -0.69 17.75
CA GLU A 87 -4.66 -1.54 18.50
C GLU A 87 -5.18 -2.94 18.86
N ASP A 88 -6.50 -3.16 18.82
CA ASP A 88 -7.22 -4.30 19.38
C ASP A 88 -6.81 -5.70 18.86
N ALA A 89 -6.55 -5.86 17.56
CA ALA A 89 -6.26 -7.17 16.95
C ALA A 89 -4.83 -7.34 16.38
N LEU A 90 -4.01 -6.28 16.41
CA LEU A 90 -2.68 -6.25 15.81
C LEU A 90 -1.55 -5.94 16.80
N SER A 91 -1.84 -6.01 18.09
CA SER A 91 -0.94 -5.58 19.17
C SER A 91 0.49 -6.12 19.01
N VAL A 92 0.68 -7.38 18.59
CA VAL A 92 2.03 -7.95 18.39
C VAL A 92 2.85 -7.21 17.32
N ILE A 93 2.24 -6.84 16.20
CA ILE A 93 2.93 -6.13 15.10
C ILE A 93 3.05 -4.65 15.45
N LEU A 94 1.99 -4.05 16.00
CA LEU A 94 1.98 -2.62 16.33
C LEU A 94 2.89 -2.29 17.54
N ASN A 95 3.12 -3.24 18.45
CA ASN A 95 4.02 -3.05 19.60
C ASN A 95 5.50 -3.25 19.23
N ASP A 96 5.80 -3.95 18.14
CA ASP A 96 7.15 -4.09 17.62
C ASP A 96 7.40 -3.02 16.55
N MET A 97 7.84 -1.84 17.01
CA MET A 97 8.09 -0.70 16.12
C MET A 97 9.14 -0.99 15.04
N THR A 98 10.06 -1.92 15.27
CA THR A 98 11.04 -2.33 14.26
C THR A 98 10.35 -3.08 13.11
N LYS A 99 9.51 -4.07 13.45
CA LYS A 99 8.72 -4.81 12.44
C LYS A 99 7.70 -3.91 11.74
N PHE A 100 7.01 -3.06 12.50
CA PHE A 100 6.04 -2.12 11.95
C PHE A 100 6.70 -1.16 10.95
N THR A 101 7.81 -0.52 11.33
CA THR A 101 8.54 0.43 10.47
C THR A 101 9.05 -0.26 9.19
N LYS A 102 9.60 -1.48 9.33
CA LYS A 102 10.03 -2.28 8.17
C LYS A 102 8.88 -2.57 7.22
N MET A 103 7.69 -2.89 7.75
CA MET A 103 6.49 -3.12 6.94
C MET A 103 6.06 -1.85 6.21
N MET A 104 5.96 -0.72 6.92
CA MET A 104 5.62 0.57 6.31
C MET A 104 6.60 0.96 5.20
N PHE A 105 7.90 0.68 5.40
CA PHE A 105 8.93 0.94 4.41
C PHE A 105 8.77 0.09 3.15
N LEU A 106 8.63 -1.23 3.30
CA LEU A 106 8.47 -2.14 2.18
C LEU A 106 7.19 -1.83 1.38
N ASP A 107 6.07 -1.65 2.10
CA ASP A 107 4.77 -1.43 1.49
C ASP A 107 4.66 -0.04 0.86
N GLY A 108 5.21 0.99 1.50
CA GLY A 108 5.22 2.36 0.98
C GLY A 108 6.04 2.48 -0.30
N CYS A 109 7.24 1.90 -0.32
CA CYS A 109 8.07 1.86 -1.52
C CYS A 109 7.39 1.06 -2.63
N PHE A 110 6.80 -0.09 -2.29
CA PHE A 110 6.05 -0.92 -3.24
C PHE A 110 4.90 -0.15 -3.89
N VAL A 111 4.05 0.51 -3.10
CA VAL A 111 2.89 1.26 -3.59
C VAL A 111 3.33 2.35 -4.58
N ILE A 112 4.33 3.15 -4.22
CA ILE A 112 4.81 4.24 -5.07
C ILE A 112 5.46 3.70 -6.34
N GLN A 113 6.31 2.67 -6.21
CA GLN A 113 6.98 2.07 -7.36
C GLN A 113 6.00 1.38 -8.31
N PHE A 114 5.00 0.68 -7.79
CA PHE A 114 3.97 0.04 -8.59
C PHE A 114 3.19 1.07 -9.42
N MET A 115 2.74 2.17 -8.80
CA MET A 115 2.07 3.25 -9.53
C MET A 115 2.96 3.82 -10.63
N HIS A 116 4.25 4.03 -10.34
CA HIS A 116 5.21 4.53 -11.32
C HIS A 116 5.40 3.56 -12.49
N CYS A 117 5.67 2.29 -12.22
CA CYS A 117 5.87 1.27 -13.25
C CYS A 117 4.62 1.09 -14.10
N LEU A 118 3.43 1.03 -13.51
CA LEU A 118 2.18 0.88 -14.25
C LEU A 118 1.94 2.03 -15.24
N LEU A 119 2.24 3.26 -14.84
CA LEU A 119 1.93 4.45 -15.63
C LEU A 119 3.02 4.86 -16.62
N ARG A 120 4.29 4.66 -16.25
CA ARG A 120 5.43 5.32 -16.90
C ARG A 120 6.54 4.37 -17.30
N ASP A 121 6.55 3.14 -16.77
CA ASP A 121 7.67 2.22 -16.91
C ASP A 121 7.21 0.75 -16.87
N HIS A 122 6.38 0.41 -17.87
CA HIS A 122 5.73 -0.90 -17.95
C HIS A 122 6.73 -2.04 -18.14
N GLN A 123 7.91 -1.76 -18.70
CA GLN A 123 8.96 -2.77 -18.90
C GLN A 123 9.55 -3.27 -17.58
N ASN A 124 9.62 -2.39 -16.57
CA ASN A 124 10.04 -2.76 -15.22
C ASN A 124 8.91 -3.33 -14.36
N LEU A 125 7.66 -3.30 -14.85
CA LEU A 125 6.54 -4.01 -14.24
C LEU A 125 6.61 -5.50 -14.61
N LYS A 126 7.43 -6.26 -13.88
CA LYS A 126 7.64 -7.72 -14.09
C LYS A 126 6.43 -8.58 -13.64
N MET A 127 5.23 -8.25 -14.11
CA MET A 127 4.00 -8.99 -13.85
C MET A 127 3.05 -8.88 -15.03
N SER A 128 2.18 -9.87 -15.20
CA SER A 128 1.15 -9.83 -16.25
C SER A 128 0.12 -8.73 -15.98
N SER A 129 -0.56 -8.27 -17.03
CA SER A 129 -1.64 -7.28 -16.92
C SER A 129 -2.75 -7.73 -15.97
N HIS A 130 -3.09 -9.03 -15.97
CA HIS A 130 -4.05 -9.60 -15.03
C HIS A 130 -3.57 -9.45 -13.57
N PHE A 131 -2.32 -9.82 -13.28
CA PHE A 131 -1.76 -9.65 -11.93
C PHE A 131 -1.68 -8.18 -11.51
N ALA A 132 -1.30 -7.28 -12.42
CA ALA A 132 -1.28 -5.85 -12.16
C ALA A 132 -2.68 -5.31 -11.81
N ALA A 133 -3.73 -5.80 -12.48
CA ALA A 133 -5.11 -5.45 -12.13
C ALA A 133 -5.51 -5.94 -10.73
N LEU A 134 -5.08 -7.15 -10.34
CA LEU A 134 -5.31 -7.69 -9.00
C LEU A 134 -4.58 -6.87 -7.92
N VAL A 135 -3.32 -6.49 -8.16
CA VAL A 135 -2.55 -5.61 -7.27
C VAL A 135 -3.25 -4.25 -7.13
N ALA A 136 -3.66 -3.65 -8.26
CA ALA A 136 -4.37 -2.38 -8.23
C ALA A 136 -5.68 -2.48 -7.45
N ARG A 137 -6.46 -3.56 -7.62
CA ARG A 137 -7.67 -3.83 -6.83
C ARG A 137 -7.36 -3.86 -5.32
N ASP A 138 -6.34 -4.62 -4.93
CA ASP A 138 -5.93 -4.75 -3.52
C ASP A 138 -5.51 -3.41 -2.91
N MET A 139 -4.90 -2.52 -3.69
CA MET A 139 -4.54 -1.16 -3.27
C MET A 139 -5.73 -0.24 -3.00
N PHE A 140 -6.97 -0.61 -3.37
CA PHE A 140 -8.18 0.17 -3.04
C PHE A 140 -9.02 -0.45 -1.91
N LEU A 141 -8.62 -1.59 -1.35
CA LEU A 141 -9.34 -2.22 -0.25
C LEU A 141 -9.15 -1.40 1.05
N LEU A 142 -10.25 -1.17 1.77
CA LEU A 142 -10.30 -0.30 2.95
C LEU A 142 -9.32 -0.71 4.07
N GLU A 143 -9.23 -2.01 4.34
CA GLU A 143 -8.34 -2.57 5.36
C GLU A 143 -6.93 -2.88 4.81
N ASN A 144 -6.62 -2.50 3.57
CA ASN A 144 -5.34 -2.76 2.91
C ASN A 144 -4.65 -1.46 2.52
N GLN A 145 -4.69 -0.47 3.41
CA GLN A 145 -4.21 0.90 3.18
C GLN A 145 -3.01 1.23 4.07
N LEU A 146 -2.18 2.16 3.59
CA LEU A 146 -1.14 2.81 4.38
C LEU A 146 -1.58 4.20 4.83
N PRO A 147 -1.14 4.65 6.01
CA PRO A 147 -1.23 6.05 6.42
C PRO A 147 -0.58 6.95 5.37
N PHE A 148 -1.32 7.97 4.94
CA PHE A 148 -0.84 8.88 3.90
C PHE A 148 0.47 9.59 4.27
N VAL A 149 0.75 9.78 5.56
CA VAL A 149 2.01 10.35 6.04
C VAL A 149 3.23 9.57 5.54
N VAL A 150 3.16 8.23 5.51
CA VAL A 150 4.25 7.37 5.01
C VAL A 150 4.46 7.61 3.51
N LEU A 151 3.38 7.59 2.73
CA LEU A 151 3.44 7.81 1.28
C LEU A 151 3.95 9.22 0.96
N ARG A 152 3.48 10.24 1.68
CA ARG A 152 3.92 11.63 1.50
C ARG A 152 5.41 11.77 1.76
N SER A 153 5.94 11.23 2.87
CA SER A 153 7.37 11.31 3.18
C SER A 153 8.24 10.66 2.10
N LEU A 154 7.88 9.45 1.65
CA LEU A 154 8.60 8.74 0.60
C LEU A 154 8.51 9.46 -0.76
N MET A 155 7.34 9.97 -1.13
CA MET A 155 7.15 10.73 -2.36
C MET A 155 7.94 12.04 -2.36
N LYS A 156 7.93 12.77 -1.24
CA LYS A 156 8.70 14.01 -1.09
C LYS A 156 10.20 13.75 -1.22
N LEU A 157 10.71 12.67 -0.61
CA LEU A 157 12.10 12.24 -0.79
C LEU A 157 12.42 11.94 -2.26
N ARG A 158 11.52 11.22 -2.96
CA ARG A 158 11.76 10.77 -4.34
C ARG A 158 11.62 11.88 -5.38
N PHE A 159 10.63 12.76 -5.24
CA PHE A 159 10.26 13.77 -6.23
C PHE A 159 10.69 15.18 -5.84
N GLY A 160 11.28 15.35 -4.65
CA GLY A 160 11.69 16.65 -4.11
C GLY A 160 10.54 17.57 -3.67
N SER A 161 9.29 17.18 -3.91
CA SER A 161 8.09 18.00 -3.71
C SER A 161 6.84 17.14 -3.50
N ASP A 162 5.83 17.70 -2.84
CA ASP A 162 4.55 17.02 -2.65
C ASP A 162 3.79 16.95 -3.98
N GLU A 163 3.93 17.97 -4.83
CA GLU A 163 3.25 18.11 -6.12
C GLU A 163 3.54 16.92 -7.06
N GLY A 164 4.81 16.50 -7.14
CA GLY A 164 5.21 15.37 -7.99
C GLY A 164 4.57 14.05 -7.56
N GLY A 165 4.53 13.80 -6.25
CA GLY A 165 3.90 12.61 -5.68
C GLY A 165 2.37 12.62 -5.84
N ILE A 166 1.74 13.75 -5.52
CA ILE A 166 0.29 13.94 -5.70
C ILE A 166 -0.11 13.78 -7.16
N LYS A 167 0.70 14.28 -8.10
CA LYS A 167 0.46 14.08 -9.54
C LYS A 167 0.46 12.60 -9.91
N LEU A 168 1.43 11.81 -9.40
CA LEU A 168 1.47 10.36 -9.63
C LEU A 168 0.20 9.66 -9.13
N ILE A 169 -0.27 9.99 -7.92
CA ILE A 169 -1.50 9.41 -7.36
C ILE A 169 -2.72 9.79 -8.22
N LYS A 170 -2.83 11.05 -8.65
CA LYS A 170 -3.92 11.51 -9.52
C LYS A 170 -3.91 10.79 -10.87
N ASP A 171 -2.75 10.68 -11.50
CA ASP A 171 -2.56 9.96 -12.76
C ASP A 171 -2.96 8.48 -12.61
N PHE A 172 -2.56 7.85 -11.51
CA PHE A 172 -2.90 6.46 -11.20
C PHE A 172 -4.41 6.28 -11.05
N ILE A 173 -5.08 7.08 -10.22
CA ILE A 173 -6.53 7.01 -10.04
C ILE A 173 -7.27 7.23 -11.38
N LYS A 174 -6.81 8.18 -12.21
CA LYS A 174 -7.39 8.41 -13.54
C LYS A 174 -7.23 7.18 -14.44
N HIS A 175 -6.05 6.57 -14.44
CA HIS A 175 -5.77 5.36 -15.21
C HIS A 175 -6.66 4.20 -14.78
N ILE A 176 -6.78 3.93 -13.47
CA ILE A 176 -7.64 2.86 -12.94
C ILE A 176 -9.10 3.09 -13.30
N ARG A 177 -9.61 4.32 -13.21
CA ARG A 177 -10.99 4.66 -13.57
C ARG A 177 -11.28 4.52 -15.08
N ALA A 178 -10.27 4.70 -15.91
CA ALA A 178 -10.38 4.53 -17.36
C ALA A 178 -10.35 3.07 -17.79
N MET A 179 -9.90 2.14 -16.93
CA MET A 179 -9.90 0.72 -17.27
C MET A 179 -11.34 0.19 -17.40
N PRO A 180 -11.63 -0.62 -18.44
CA PRO A 180 -12.93 -1.26 -18.57
C PRO A 180 -13.21 -2.10 -17.33
N ARG A 181 -14.42 -1.98 -16.76
CA ARG A 181 -14.86 -2.91 -15.72
C ARG A 181 -14.79 -4.32 -16.32
N GLN A 182 -13.93 -5.18 -15.78
CA GLN A 182 -14.03 -6.60 -16.08
C GLN A 182 -15.42 -7.02 -15.61
N ARG A 183 -16.32 -7.32 -16.56
CA ARG A 183 -17.56 -8.02 -16.24
C ARG A 183 -17.12 -9.38 -15.75
N GLU A 184 -17.16 -9.61 -14.45
CA GLU A 184 -17.18 -10.97 -13.93
C GLU A 184 -18.36 -11.66 -14.62
N SER A 185 -18.05 -12.60 -15.50
CA SER A 185 -19.03 -13.56 -15.97
C SER A 185 -19.35 -14.48 -14.79
N CYS A 186 -20.14 -13.99 -13.83
CA CYS A 186 -21.01 -14.84 -13.03
C CYS A 186 -22.07 -15.41 -13.96
N ARG A 187 -21.68 -16.38 -14.79
CA ARG A 187 -22.62 -17.33 -15.35
C ARG A 187 -22.84 -18.37 -14.26
N LYS A 188 -24.09 -18.37 -13.78
CA LYS A 188 -24.68 -19.41 -12.94
C LYS A 188 -24.55 -20.77 -13.62
#